data_AF-A0A925Z8R4-F1
#
_entry.id   AF-A0A925Z8R4-F1
#
_cell.length_a   1.000
_cell.length_b   1.000
_cell.length_c   1.000
_cell.angle_alpha   90.00
_cell.angle_beta   90.00
_cell.angle_gamma   90.00
#
_symmetry.space_group_name_H-M   'P 1'
#
loop_
_entity.id
_entity.type
_entity.pdbx_description
1 polymer ?
#
loop_
_entity_poly.entity_id
_entity_poly.type
_entity_poly.pdbx_seq_one_letter_code
_entity_poly.pdbx_strand_id
1 'polypeptide(L)'
;MWNTPNLGLAPAVAETGFGAVGSFVAGAMNGALALRLGGEIGVATFDLFGFGSQVAANPAAFGFTDVANACGAVSGANCSQYAYWDGIHPTTATHLAIANAMFAATIPEPQTYALMALGLVAVAWGARRRGAKAASAA
;
A
#
# COMPACT_ATOMS: atom_id res chain seq x y z
N MET A 1 -8.20 9.47 3.18
CA MET A 1 -7.18 9.96 4.13
C MET A 1 -6.38 8.78 4.68
N TRP A 2 -5.28 9.00 5.39
CA TRP A 2 -4.52 7.92 6.06
C TRP A 2 -4.48 8.13 7.58
N ASN A 3 -4.28 7.05 8.33
CA ASN A 3 -4.03 7.14 9.76
C ASN A 3 -2.56 7.52 10.06
N THR A 4 -2.24 7.82 11.31
CA THR A 4 -0.88 8.13 11.76
C THR A 4 0.02 6.91 11.57
N PRO A 5 1.22 7.04 10.97
CA PRO A 5 2.16 5.94 10.83
C PRO A 5 2.63 5.43 12.19
N ASN A 6 3.19 4.23 12.24
CA ASN A 6 3.77 3.69 13.47
C ASN A 6 5.04 4.48 13.85
N LEU A 7 4.88 5.50 14.70
CA LEU A 7 5.96 6.40 15.10
C LEU A 7 7.08 5.68 15.85
N GLY A 8 6.79 4.54 16.47
CA GLY A 8 7.81 3.73 17.15
C GLY A 8 8.87 3.12 16.24
N LEU A 9 8.60 3.09 14.92
CA LEU A 9 9.54 2.59 13.90
C LEU A 9 10.42 3.67 13.31
N ALA A 10 10.10 4.95 13.53
CA ALA A 10 10.95 6.04 13.04
C ALA A 10 12.31 5.99 13.75
N PRO A 11 13.44 6.08 13.01
CA PRO A 11 14.78 5.96 13.61
C PRO A 11 14.99 6.90 14.81
N ALA A 12 14.57 8.16 14.72
CA ALA A 12 14.70 9.14 15.80
C ALA A 12 13.96 8.75 17.10
N VAL A 13 12.91 7.94 17.00
CA VAL A 13 12.12 7.46 18.16
C VAL A 13 12.67 6.12 18.66
N ALA A 14 13.04 5.22 17.75
CA ALA A 14 13.58 3.92 18.08
C ALA A 14 14.96 4.05 18.75
N GLU A 15 15.85 4.90 18.23
CA GLU A 15 17.22 5.12 18.72
C GLU A 15 17.25 5.66 20.16
N THR A 16 16.20 6.36 20.58
CA THR A 16 16.08 6.90 21.95
C THR A 16 15.50 5.88 22.94
N GLY A 17 15.15 4.67 22.49
CA GLY A 17 14.52 3.63 23.31
C GLY A 17 13.02 3.84 23.54
N PHE A 18 12.41 4.85 22.92
CA PHE A 18 10.98 5.17 23.09
C PHE A 18 10.06 4.54 22.03
N GLY A 19 10.55 3.55 21.28
CA GLY A 19 9.78 2.87 20.23
C GLY A 19 8.38 2.42 20.69
N ALA A 20 8.28 1.74 21.83
CA ALA A 20 7.00 1.29 22.37
C ALA A 20 6.03 2.45 22.69
N VAL A 21 6.54 3.54 23.25
CA VAL A 21 5.74 4.75 23.54
C VAL A 21 5.29 5.42 22.24
N GLY A 22 6.18 5.51 21.24
CA GLY A 22 5.84 6.03 19.92
C GLY A 22 4.73 5.24 19.24
N SER A 23 4.82 3.91 19.25
CA SER A 23 3.76 3.03 18.73
C SER A 23 2.44 3.20 19.50
N PHE A 24 2.51 3.30 20.83
CA PHE A 24 1.32 3.51 21.67
C PHE A 24 0.62 4.84 21.36
N VAL A 25 1.36 5.95 21.30
CA VAL A 25 0.81 7.28 21.00
C VAL A 25 0.18 7.29 19.60
N ALA A 26 0.87 6.74 18.59
CA ALA A 26 0.32 6.62 17.25
C ALA A 26 -0.98 5.79 17.23
N GLY A 27 -1.01 4.67 17.95
CA GLY A 27 -2.21 3.84 18.11
C GLY A 27 -3.37 4.59 18.78
N ALA A 28 -3.09 5.38 19.81
CA ALA A 28 -4.10 6.21 20.48
C ALA A 28 -4.66 7.30 19.55
N MET A 29 -3.81 7.97 18.77
CA MET A 29 -4.22 8.94 17.75
C MET A 29 -5.11 8.28 16.69
N ASN A 30 -4.74 7.09 16.22
CA ASN A 30 -5.51 6.32 15.25
C ASN A 30 -6.88 5.88 15.80
N GLY A 31 -6.95 5.47 17.06
CA GLY A 31 -8.22 5.15 17.73
C GLY A 31 -9.14 6.36 17.83
N ALA A 32 -8.61 7.52 18.23
CA ALA A 32 -9.38 8.77 18.28
C ALA A 32 -9.87 9.20 16.89
N LEU A 33 -9.03 9.07 15.87
CA LEU A 33 -9.38 9.36 14.48
C LEU A 33 -10.51 8.45 13.98
N ALA A 34 -10.42 7.14 14.24
CA ALA A 34 -11.45 6.18 13.86
C ALA A 34 -12.81 6.51 14.49
N LEU A 35 -12.83 6.90 15.77
CA LEU A 35 -14.06 7.34 16.46
C LEU A 35 -14.66 8.59 15.82
N ARG A 36 -13.83 9.56 15.39
CA ARG A 36 -14.31 10.78 14.74
C ARG A 36 -14.88 10.53 13.35
N LEU A 37 -14.36 9.54 12.63
CA LEU A 37 -14.77 9.24 11.26
C LEU A 37 -15.87 8.19 11.13
N GLY A 38 -16.25 7.51 12.22
CA GLY A 38 -17.16 6.35 12.19
C GLY A 38 -18.56 6.61 11.62
N GLY A 39 -18.95 7.86 11.38
CA GLY A 39 -20.20 8.26 10.72
C GLY A 39 -20.03 9.12 9.47
N GLU A 40 -18.79 9.39 9.05
CA GLU A 40 -18.50 10.29 7.94
C GLU A 40 -18.67 9.59 6.58
N ILE A 41 -19.62 10.07 5.77
CA ILE A 41 -19.90 9.50 4.46
C ILE A 41 -18.83 9.92 3.46
N GLY A 42 -18.33 8.95 2.68
CA GLY A 42 -17.35 9.22 1.62
C GLY A 42 -15.90 9.32 2.10
N VAL A 43 -15.63 9.05 3.38
CA VAL A 43 -14.27 9.00 3.91
C VAL A 43 -13.77 7.56 3.96
N ALA A 44 -12.72 7.27 3.19
CA ALA A 44 -11.93 6.05 3.32
C ALA A 44 -10.62 6.36 4.06
N THR A 45 -10.24 5.44 4.96
CA THR A 45 -8.97 5.51 5.69
C THR A 45 -8.02 4.42 5.20
N PHE A 46 -6.83 4.82 4.75
CA PHE A 46 -5.71 3.92 4.51
C PHE A 46 -4.94 3.66 5.81
N ASP A 47 -4.68 2.39 6.11
CA ASP A 47 -3.92 1.97 7.29
C ASP A 47 -2.41 2.07 7.04
N LEU A 48 -1.89 3.29 7.18
CA LEU A 48 -0.47 3.58 7.06
C LEU A 48 0.32 3.02 8.25
N PHE A 49 -0.26 2.98 9.44
CA PHE A 49 0.33 2.33 10.62
C PHE A 49 0.64 0.85 10.35
N GLY A 50 -0.37 0.11 9.90
CA GLY A 50 -0.24 -1.31 9.58
C GLY A 50 0.69 -1.55 8.40
N PHE A 51 0.56 -0.75 7.33
CA PHE A 51 1.45 -0.84 6.16
C PHE A 51 2.93 -0.66 6.55
N GLY A 52 3.27 0.41 7.29
CA GLY A 52 4.64 0.65 7.73
C GLY A 52 5.17 -0.48 8.64
N SER A 53 4.32 -1.04 9.49
CA SER A 53 4.68 -2.18 10.34
C SER A 53 4.94 -3.46 9.54
N GLN A 54 4.22 -3.69 8.44
CA GLN A 54 4.50 -4.80 7.51
C GLN A 54 5.81 -4.61 6.75
N VAL A 55 6.09 -3.39 6.30
CA VAL A 55 7.37 -3.04 5.67
C VAL A 55 8.53 -3.31 6.62
N ALA A 56 8.41 -2.90 7.89
CA ALA A 56 9.46 -3.14 8.87
C ALA A 56 9.64 -4.63 9.21
N ALA A 57 8.56 -5.42 9.23
CA ALA A 57 8.61 -6.84 9.53
C ALA A 57 9.14 -7.70 8.37
N ASN A 58 8.92 -7.28 7.11
CA ASN A 58 9.37 -8.00 5.92
C ASN A 58 9.87 -7.03 4.82
N PRO A 59 11.01 -6.36 5.04
CA PRO A 59 11.49 -5.29 4.17
C PRO A 59 11.78 -5.75 2.74
N ALA A 60 12.29 -6.98 2.58
CA ALA A 60 12.65 -7.54 1.29
C ALA A 60 11.42 -7.71 0.36
N ALA A 61 10.23 -7.96 0.91
CA ALA A 61 8.99 -8.05 0.13
C ALA A 61 8.62 -6.71 -0.53
N PHE A 62 9.16 -5.60 -0.03
CA PHE A 62 8.92 -4.25 -0.54
C PHE A 62 10.16 -3.65 -1.21
N GLY A 63 11.23 -4.45 -1.40
CA GLY A 63 12.47 -4.00 -2.06
C GLY A 63 13.44 -3.23 -1.16
N PHE A 64 13.23 -3.24 0.16
CA PHE A 64 14.13 -2.60 1.12
C PHE A 64 15.14 -3.59 1.70
N THR A 65 16.35 -3.10 1.96
CA THR A 65 17.40 -3.80 2.71
C THR A 65 17.58 -3.20 4.10
N ASP A 66 17.11 -1.97 4.32
CA ASP A 66 17.20 -1.29 5.62
C ASP A 66 15.91 -0.51 5.91
N VAL A 67 15.36 -0.70 7.10
CA VAL A 67 14.15 -0.04 7.59
C VAL A 67 14.35 0.67 8.93
N ALA A 68 15.57 0.65 9.46
CA ALA A 68 15.88 1.13 10.80
C ALA A 68 16.82 2.34 10.80
N ASN A 69 17.57 2.56 9.72
CA ASN A 69 18.59 3.60 9.64
C ASN A 69 18.22 4.71 8.64
N ALA A 70 18.67 5.92 8.94
CA ALA A 70 18.57 7.08 8.05
C ALA A 70 19.60 7.02 6.92
N CYS A 71 19.16 6.86 5.67
CA CYS A 71 20.09 6.74 4.54
C CYS A 71 20.93 8.01 4.32
N GLY A 72 20.38 9.19 4.62
CA GLY A 72 21.05 10.48 4.46
C GLY A 72 22.23 10.69 5.42
N ALA A 73 22.32 9.88 6.48
CA ALA A 73 23.44 9.87 7.41
C ALA A 73 24.54 8.87 7.01
N VAL A 74 24.29 8.01 6.01
CA VAL A 74 25.20 6.94 5.58
C VAL A 74 25.87 7.33 4.26
N SER A 75 27.17 7.61 4.31
CA SER A 75 27.95 7.98 3.12
C SER A 75 27.91 6.87 2.06
N GLY A 76 27.54 7.22 0.83
CA GLY A 76 27.44 6.27 -0.27
C GLY A 76 26.24 5.32 -0.23
N ALA A 77 25.29 5.51 0.69
CA ALA A 77 24.10 4.66 0.75
C ALA A 77 23.25 4.76 -0.51
N ASN A 78 22.75 3.61 -0.96
CA ASN A 78 21.72 3.55 -1.98
C ASN A 78 20.34 3.76 -1.33
N CYS A 79 19.91 5.02 -1.21
CA CYS A 79 18.62 5.38 -0.60
C CYS A 79 17.39 4.77 -1.29
N SER A 80 17.51 4.17 -2.48
CA SER A 80 16.40 3.43 -3.09
C SER A 80 16.07 2.11 -2.38
N GLN A 81 16.96 1.62 -1.50
CA GLN A 81 16.79 0.38 -0.74
C GLN A 81 16.59 0.62 0.77
N TYR A 82 16.46 1.89 1.17
CA TYR A 82 16.25 2.29 2.56
C TYR A 82 14.83 2.80 2.75
N ALA A 83 14.21 2.50 3.89
CA ALA A 83 12.88 3.02 4.15
C ALA A 83 12.88 4.50 4.58
N TYR A 84 13.94 4.94 5.27
CA TYR A 84 14.04 6.27 5.86
C TYR A 84 15.17 7.10 5.23
N TRP A 85 14.86 8.35 4.89
CA TRP A 85 15.82 9.35 4.43
C TRP A 85 16.60 9.93 5.62
N ASP A 86 15.86 10.37 6.64
CA ASP A 86 16.39 10.88 7.90
C ASP A 86 15.73 10.17 9.09
N GLY A 87 15.81 10.73 10.30
CA GLY A 87 15.27 10.12 11.50
C GLY A 87 13.74 9.95 11.53
N ILE A 88 12.98 10.60 10.65
CA ILE A 88 11.51 10.53 10.64
C ILE A 88 10.89 10.47 9.24
N HIS A 89 11.56 10.99 8.22
CA HIS A 89 11.02 11.09 6.88
C HIS A 89 11.34 9.84 6.05
N PRO A 90 10.35 9.29 5.33
CA PRO A 90 10.57 8.18 4.41
C PRO A 90 11.39 8.61 3.18
N THR A 91 12.10 7.66 2.56
CA THR A 91 12.72 7.87 1.25
C THR A 91 11.67 7.95 0.14
N THR A 92 12.09 8.39 -1.05
CA THR A 92 11.26 8.33 -2.27
C THR A 92 10.78 6.90 -2.57
N ALA A 93 11.60 5.88 -2.29
CA ALA A 93 11.22 4.48 -2.50
C ALA A 93 10.07 4.06 -1.56
N THR A 94 10.12 4.47 -0.29
CA THR A 94 9.02 4.26 0.65
C THR A 94 7.76 5.03 0.27
N HIS A 95 7.90 6.28 -0.17
CA HIS A 95 6.77 7.04 -0.70
C HIS A 95 6.11 6.32 -1.88
N LEU A 96 6.89 5.75 -2.80
CA LEU A 96 6.36 4.96 -3.92
C LEU A 96 5.64 3.69 -3.43
N ALA A 97 6.21 2.97 -2.47
CA ALA A 97 5.57 1.80 -1.88
C ALA A 97 4.22 2.14 -1.22
N ILE A 98 4.15 3.24 -0.48
CA ILE A 98 2.90 3.75 0.10
C ILE A 98 1.90 4.10 -1.00
N ALA A 99 2.31 4.83 -2.04
CA ALA A 99 1.44 5.23 -3.14
C ALA A 99 0.84 4.00 -3.86
N ASN A 100 1.65 2.98 -4.13
CA ASN A 100 1.20 1.73 -4.75
C ASN A 100 0.19 0.98 -3.85
N ALA A 101 0.47 0.90 -2.55
CA ALA A 101 -0.45 0.26 -1.60
C ALA A 101 -1.78 1.00 -1.48
N MET A 102 -1.75 2.34 -1.44
CA MET A 102 -2.95 3.16 -1.43
C MET A 102 -3.77 3.00 -2.71
N PHE A 103 -3.12 3.00 -3.87
CA PHE A 103 -3.77 2.78 -5.16
C PHE A 103 -4.48 1.43 -5.19
N ALA A 104 -3.78 0.35 -4.80
CA ALA A 104 -4.34 -0.99 -4.74
C ALA A 104 -5.51 -1.11 -3.76
N ALA A 105 -5.49 -0.37 -2.65
CA ALA A 105 -6.56 -0.38 -1.65
C ALA A 105 -7.80 0.44 -2.06
N THR A 106 -7.67 1.37 -3.01
CA THR A 106 -8.73 2.34 -3.33
C THR A 106 -9.39 2.13 -4.69
N ILE A 107 -8.76 1.37 -5.59
CA ILE A 107 -9.32 1.08 -6.92
C ILE A 107 -9.87 -0.34 -6.95
N PRO A 108 -11.20 -0.53 -7.04
CA PRO A 108 -11.78 -1.85 -7.19
C PRO A 108 -11.44 -2.45 -8.57
N GLU A 109 -10.42 -3.30 -8.62
CA GLU A 109 -10.11 -4.15 -9.77
C GLU A 109 -11.10 -5.32 -10.07
N PRO A 110 -12.00 -5.79 -9.17
CA PRO A 110 -12.83 -6.97 -9.45
C PRO A 110 -13.72 -6.85 -10.69
N GLN A 111 -14.25 -5.65 -10.94
CA GLN A 111 -15.16 -5.41 -12.06
C GLN A 111 -14.44 -5.45 -13.41
N THR A 112 -13.16 -5.07 -13.49
CA THR A 112 -12.41 -5.07 -14.75
C THR A 112 -12.19 -6.49 -15.26
N TYR A 113 -11.79 -7.42 -14.40
CA TYR A 113 -11.64 -8.83 -14.77
C TYR A 113 -12.98 -9.49 -15.08
N ALA A 114 -14.03 -9.18 -14.32
CA ALA A 114 -15.37 -9.68 -14.59
C ALA A 114 -15.89 -9.19 -15.96
N LEU A 115 -15.74 -7.91 -16.27
CA LEU A 115 -16.13 -7.32 -17.55
C LEU A 115 -15.27 -7.86 -18.71
N MET A 116 -13.97 -8.05 -18.49
CA MET A 116 -13.07 -8.66 -19.46
C MET A 116 -13.48 -10.11 -19.75
N ALA A 117 -13.75 -10.92 -18.71
CA ALA A 117 -14.21 -12.29 -18.87
C ALA A 117 -15.56 -12.36 -19.61
N LEU A 118 -16.52 -11.50 -19.24
CA LEU A 118 -17.80 -11.38 -19.94
C LEU A 118 -17.63 -11.00 -21.41
N GLY A 119 -16.74 -10.04 -21.71
CA GLY A 119 -16.40 -9.65 -23.07
C GLY A 119 -15.80 -10.79 -23.89
N LEU A 120 -14.84 -11.53 -23.32
CA LEU A 120 -14.24 -12.71 -23.96
C LEU A 120 -15.28 -13.80 -24.24
N VAL A 121 -16.19 -14.06 -23.30
CA VAL A 121 -17.31 -15.01 -23.49
C VAL A 121 -18.23 -14.56 -24.62
N ALA A 122 -18.59 -13.28 -24.68
CA ALA A 122 -19.45 -12.73 -25.74
C ALA A 122 -18.80 -12.84 -27.13
N VAL A 123 -17.50 -12.55 -27.25
CA VAL A 123 -16.74 -12.70 -28.51
C VAL A 123 -16.67 -14.16 -28.93
N ALA A 124 -16.34 -15.07 -28.03
CA ALA A 124 -16.28 -16.51 -28.32
C ALA A 124 -17.63 -17.07 -28.77
N TRP A 125 -18.72 -16.66 -28.12
CA TRP A 125 -20.08 -17.03 -28.50
C TRP A 125 -20.47 -16.47 -29.87
N GLY A 126 -20.14 -15.20 -30.13
CA GLY A 126 -20.37 -14.57 -31.43
C GLY A 126 -19.62 -15.26 -32.57
N ALA A 127 -18.37 -15.67 -32.35
CA ALA A 127 -17.57 -16.41 -33.34
C ALA A 127 -18.17 -17.78 -33.64
N ARG A 128 -18.57 -18.54 -32.61
CA ARG A 128 -19.24 -19.85 -32.77
C ARG A 128 -20.54 -19.76 -33.58
N ARG A 129 -21.36 -18.74 -33.30
CA ARG A 129 -22.62 -18.52 -34.03
C ARG A 129 -22.42 -18.19 -35.51
N ARG A 130 -21.39 -17.43 -35.86
CA ARG A 130 -21.05 -17.11 -37.26
C ARG A 130 -20.56 -18.35 -38.01
N GLY A 131 -19.70 -19.15 -37.38
CA GLY A 131 -19.23 -20.42 -37.96
C GLY A 131 -20.38 -21.40 -38.23
N ALA A 132 -21.31 -21.54 -37.28
CA ALA A 132 -22.49 -22.41 -37.45
C ALA A 132 -23.42 -21.95 -38.58
N LYS A 133 -23.64 -20.64 -38.75
CA LYS A 133 -24.43 -20.10 -39.86
C LYS A 133 -23.76 -20.31 -41.23
N ALA A 134 -22.43 -20.16 -41.30
CA ALA A 134 -21.70 -20.40 -42.55
C ALA A 134 -21.75 -21.88 -42.99
N ALA A 135 -21.70 -22.82 -42.03
CA ALA A 135 -21.79 -24.25 -42.31
C ALA A 135 -23.19 -24.72 -42.75
N SER A 136 -24.27 -24.00 -42.38
CA SER A 136 -25.64 -24.32 -42.82
C SER A 136 -26.03 -23.69 -44.16
N ALA A 137 -25.20 -22.80 -44.74
CA ALA A 137 -25.47 -22.13 -46.02
C ALA A 137 -24.65 -22.70 -47.19
N ALA A 138 -23.82 -23.71 -46.93
CA ALA A 138 -23.06 -24.49 -47.92
C ALA A 138 -23.72 -25.86 -48.12
#